data_AF-A0A1W9SAM7-F1
#
_entry.id   AF-A0A1W9SAM7-F1
#
_cell.length_a   1.000
_cell.length_b   1.000
_cell.length_c   1.000
_cell.angle_alpha   90.00
_cell.angle_beta   90.00
_cell.angle_gamma   90.00
#
_symmetry.space_group_name_H-M   'P 1'
#
loop_
_entity.id
_entity.type
_entity.pdbx_description
1 polymer ?
#
loop_
_entity_poly.entity_id
_entity_poly.type
_entity_poly.pdbx_seq_one_letter_code
_entity_poly.pdbx_strand_id
1 'polypeptide(L)'
;MRQIKKPFKFYLIIFIFSVVLVLGYSIYMMFFKDATVNDVYVLWFMPFIFTGFYYGSDVLMDRFNKRKRKIDYEAEFLDKISQIMRDSNEFLIEEFRRLQINKNFQESLKKAYYIYENGENETYNINRLEKKYRKGSLEKRAMKYVINYLKENKKDNISD
;
A
#
# COMPACT_ATOMS: atom_id res chain seq x y z
N MET A 1 4.87 -0.05 1.06
CA MET A 1 5.52 1.17 0.54
C MET A 1 4.55 1.93 -0.35
N ARG A 2 4.35 3.24 -0.13
CA ARG A 2 3.43 4.07 -0.92
C ARG A 2 3.93 4.12 -2.37
N GLN A 3 3.09 3.76 -3.33
CA GLN A 3 3.38 3.92 -4.76
C GLN A 3 3.28 5.42 -5.09
N ILE A 4 4.41 6.11 -5.05
CA ILE A 4 4.50 7.49 -5.55
C ILE A 4 4.39 7.38 -7.06
N LYS A 5 3.20 7.64 -7.61
CA LYS A 5 3.04 7.81 -9.06
C LYS A 5 4.07 8.81 -9.53
N LYS A 6 4.89 8.45 -10.53
CA LYS A 6 5.93 9.35 -11.02
C LYS A 6 5.27 10.63 -11.56
N PRO A 7 5.79 11.81 -11.21
CA PRO A 7 5.22 13.06 -11.68
C PRO A 7 5.39 13.18 -13.19
N PHE A 8 4.46 13.86 -13.88
CA PHE A 8 4.53 14.06 -15.33
C PHE A 8 5.88 14.63 -15.80
N LYS A 9 6.49 15.50 -14.97
CA LYS A 9 7.83 16.07 -15.17
C LYS A 9 8.92 15.01 -15.41
N PHE A 10 8.80 13.83 -14.79
CA PHE A 10 9.75 12.73 -14.96
C PHE A 10 9.76 12.20 -16.40
N TYR A 11 8.59 11.98 -16.99
CA TYR A 11 8.48 11.51 -18.38
C TYR A 11 8.93 12.58 -19.38
N LEU A 12 8.67 13.86 -19.09
CA LEU A 12 9.16 14.96 -19.92
C LEU A 12 10.70 15.03 -19.94
N ILE A 13 11.35 14.82 -18.79
CA ILE A 13 12.82 14.79 -18.69
C ILE A 13 13.38 13.62 -19.50
N ILE A 14 12.78 12.42 -19.39
CA ILE A 14 13.18 11.26 -20.19
C ILE A 14 13.05 11.54 -21.68
N PHE A 15 11.94 12.16 -22.09
CA PHE A 15 11.71 12.51 -23.48
C PHE A 15 12.79 13.47 -23.99
N ILE A 16 13.04 14.58 -23.29
CA ILE A 16 14.09 15.56 -23.63
C ILE A 16 15.46 14.87 -23.72
N PHE A 17 15.80 14.03 -22.74
CA PHE A 17 17.05 13.28 -22.75
C PHE A 17 17.16 12.37 -23.98
N SER A 18 16.08 11.65 -24.33
CA SER A 18 16.08 10.79 -25.51
C SER A 18 16.18 11.58 -26.83
N VAL A 19 15.57 12.75 -26.91
CA VAL A 19 15.70 13.65 -28.07
C VAL A 19 17.14 14.13 -28.22
N VAL A 20 17.80 14.53 -27.13
CA VAL A 20 19.21 14.96 -27.15
C VAL A 20 20.11 13.82 -27.63
N LEU A 21 19.89 12.58 -27.15
CA LEU A 21 20.64 11.41 -27.60
C LEU A 21 20.44 11.12 -29.09
N VAL A 22 19.19 11.14 -29.56
CA VAL A 22 18.87 10.90 -30.97
C VAL A 22 19.48 11.98 -31.86
N LEU A 23 19.43 13.24 -31.44
CA LEU A 23 20.04 14.35 -32.16
C LEU A 23 21.57 14.19 -32.25
N GLY A 24 22.24 13.87 -31.13
CA GLY A 24 23.68 13.62 -31.12
C GLY A 24 24.08 12.44 -32.02
N TYR A 25 23.31 11.35 -31.99
CA TYR A 25 23.54 10.19 -32.84
C TYR A 25 23.27 10.48 -34.33
N SER A 26 22.26 11.28 -34.63
CA SER A 26 21.92 11.72 -35.98
C SER A 26 23.04 12.54 -36.61
N ILE A 27 23.59 13.50 -35.85
CA ILE A 27 24.77 14.28 -36.26
C ILE A 27 25.94 13.35 -36.55
N TYR A 28 26.24 12.42 -35.63
CA TYR A 28 27.32 11.45 -35.83
C TYR A 28 27.16 10.63 -37.12
N MET A 29 25.94 10.16 -37.44
CA MET A 29 25.67 9.41 -38.67
C MET A 29 25.87 10.27 -39.94
N MET A 30 25.43 11.53 -39.91
CA MET A 30 25.58 12.43 -41.07
C MET A 30 27.04 12.78 -41.37
N PHE A 31 27.88 12.92 -40.35
CA PHE A 31 29.29 13.34 -40.55
C PHE A 31 30.27 12.19 -40.73
N PHE A 32 29.99 10.99 -40.20
CA PHE A 32 30.97 9.90 -40.17
C PHE A 32 30.56 8.67 -40.99
N LYS A 33 29.32 8.58 -41.48
CA LYS A 33 28.79 7.37 -42.13
C LYS A 33 28.12 7.60 -43.48
N ASP A 34 28.20 8.80 -44.05
CA ASP A 34 27.51 9.19 -45.30
C ASP A 34 26.05 8.73 -45.35
N ALA A 35 25.37 8.77 -44.18
CA ALA A 35 23.99 8.32 -44.08
C ALA A 35 23.07 9.29 -44.80
N THR A 36 22.07 8.77 -45.52
CA THR A 36 21.09 9.61 -46.20
C THR A 36 20.09 10.18 -45.20
N VAL A 37 19.46 11.30 -45.54
CA VAL A 37 18.44 11.96 -44.68
C VAL A 37 17.29 10.99 -44.32
N ASN A 38 16.97 10.06 -45.23
CA ASN A 38 15.94 9.05 -45.01
C ASN A 38 16.33 8.05 -43.91
N ASP A 39 17.61 7.71 -43.78
CA ASP A 39 18.09 6.77 -42.75
C ASP A 39 17.96 7.36 -41.33
N VAL A 40 18.01 8.69 -41.24
CA VAL A 40 17.94 9.44 -39.97
C VAL A 40 16.50 9.76 -39.57
N TYR A 41 15.58 9.86 -40.53
CA TYR A 41 14.19 10.22 -40.27
C TYR A 41 13.48 9.26 -39.31
N VAL A 42 13.72 7.95 -39.44
CA VAL A 42 13.11 6.93 -38.57
C VAL A 42 13.58 7.07 -37.11
N LEU A 43 14.81 7.54 -36.89
CA LEU A 43 15.36 7.72 -35.54
C LEU A 43 14.60 8.78 -34.73
N TRP A 44 13.99 9.76 -35.40
CA TRP A 44 13.19 10.79 -34.72
C TRP A 44 11.89 10.27 -34.10
N PHE A 45 11.43 9.07 -34.48
CA PHE A 45 10.32 8.39 -33.81
C PHE A 45 10.76 7.66 -32.53
N MET A 46 12.05 7.37 -32.35
CA MET A 46 12.57 6.63 -31.20
C MET A 46 12.26 7.29 -29.84
N PRO A 47 12.36 8.63 -29.66
CA PRO A 47 12.00 9.31 -28.41
C PRO A 47 10.56 9.03 -27.97
N PHE A 48 9.63 9.02 -28.93
CA PHE A 48 8.22 8.75 -28.70
C PHE A 48 7.98 7.29 -28.32
N ILE A 49 8.61 6.35 -29.05
CA ILE A 49 8.52 4.92 -28.77
C ILE A 49 9.10 4.62 -27.38
N PHE A 50 10.28 5.16 -27.05
CA PHE A 50 10.94 4.92 -25.78
C PHE A 50 10.12 5.47 -24.60
N THR A 51 9.64 6.71 -24.72
CA THR A 51 8.83 7.34 -23.67
C THR A 51 7.48 6.63 -23.52
N GLY A 52 6.84 6.29 -24.63
CA GLY A 52 5.57 5.55 -24.65
C GLY A 52 5.71 4.15 -24.06
N PHE A 53 6.76 3.42 -24.42
CA PHE A 53 7.05 2.10 -23.85
C PHE A 53 7.30 2.19 -22.35
N TYR A 54 8.10 3.15 -21.90
CA TYR A 54 8.38 3.35 -20.47
C TYR A 54 7.11 3.67 -19.67
N TYR A 55 6.26 4.57 -20.19
CA TYR A 55 4.96 4.86 -19.59
C TYR A 55 4.06 3.62 -19.56
N GLY A 56 4.01 2.86 -20.67
CA GLY A 56 3.27 1.61 -20.76
C GLY A 56 3.76 0.57 -19.74
N SER A 57 5.07 0.41 -19.57
CA SER A 57 5.66 -0.46 -18.56
C SER A 57 5.25 -0.05 -17.14
N ASP A 58 5.28 1.25 -16.81
CA ASP A 58 4.82 1.74 -15.51
C ASP A 58 3.33 1.40 -15.28
N VAL A 59 2.47 1.61 -16.27
CA VAL A 59 1.03 1.28 -16.20
C VAL A 59 0.80 -0.23 -16.03
N LEU A 60 1.54 -1.05 -16.77
CA LEU A 60 1.48 -2.51 -16.65
C LEU A 60 1.95 -2.96 -15.28
N MET A 61 3.06 -2.43 -14.78
CA MET A 61 3.60 -2.74 -13.46
C MET A 61 2.62 -2.36 -12.34
N ASP A 62 1.98 -1.20 -12.44
CA ASP A 62 0.94 -0.75 -11.52
C ASP A 62 -0.27 -1.70 -11.55
N ARG A 63 -0.69 -2.15 -12.74
CA ARG A 63 -1.81 -3.09 -12.89
C ARG A 63 -1.46 -4.47 -12.33
N PHE A 64 -0.25 -4.97 -12.56
CA PHE A 64 0.23 -6.24 -11.98
C PHE A 64 0.35 -6.15 -10.46
N ASN A 65 0.87 -5.04 -9.93
CA ASN A 65 0.98 -4.82 -8.48
C ASN A 65 -0.38 -4.70 -7.80
N LYS A 66 -1.36 -4.04 -8.44
CA LYS A 66 -2.74 -3.97 -7.93
C LYS A 66 -3.42 -5.34 -7.94
N ARG A 67 -3.20 -6.17 -8.97
CA ARG A 67 -3.71 -7.55 -8.99
C ARG A 67 -3.08 -8.45 -7.93
N LYS A 68 -1.83 -8.18 -7.52
CA LYS A 68 -1.13 -8.91 -6.45
C LYS A 68 -1.44 -8.40 -5.04
N ARG A 69 -2.02 -7.22 -4.88
CA ARG A 69 -2.60 -6.81 -3.59
C ARG A 69 -3.86 -7.64 -3.38
N LYS A 70 -3.72 -8.82 -2.75
CA LYS A 70 -4.81 -9.36 -1.95
C LYS A 70 -5.33 -8.21 -1.08
N ILE A 71 -6.64 -7.98 -1.07
CA ILE A 71 -7.23 -7.10 -0.07
C ILE A 71 -6.82 -7.71 1.26
N ASP A 72 -5.91 -7.03 1.95
CA ASP A 72 -5.40 -7.48 3.23
C ASP A 72 -6.45 -7.06 4.25
N TYR A 73 -7.50 -7.88 4.36
CA TYR A 73 -8.63 -7.64 5.26
C TYR A 73 -8.14 -7.53 6.71
N GLU A 74 -7.02 -8.18 7.06
CA GLU A 74 -6.32 -7.99 8.34
C GLU A 74 -5.80 -6.55 8.46
N ALA A 75 -5.10 -6.04 7.45
CA ALA A 75 -4.62 -4.66 7.46
C ALA A 75 -5.78 -3.64 7.52
N GLU A 76 -6.88 -3.87 6.79
CA GLU A 76 -8.05 -3.00 6.86
C GLU A 76 -8.69 -3.01 8.25
N PHE A 77 -8.85 -4.19 8.86
CA PHE A 77 -9.32 -4.32 10.24
C PHE A 77 -8.43 -3.55 11.21
N LEU A 78 -7.11 -3.71 11.12
CA LEU A 78 -6.15 -3.03 11.98
C LEU A 78 -6.17 -1.51 11.79
N ASP A 79 -6.33 -1.03 10.55
CA ASP A 79 -6.46 0.39 10.24
C ASP A 79 -7.75 0.98 10.85
N LYS A 80 -8.89 0.27 10.75
CA LYS A 80 -10.15 0.69 11.38
C LYS A 80 -10.04 0.78 12.90
N ILE A 81 -9.49 -0.24 13.56
CA ILE A 81 -9.26 -0.20 15.00
C ILE A 81 -8.33 0.97 15.37
N SER A 82 -7.26 1.16 14.62
CA SER A 82 -6.31 2.25 14.87
C SER A 82 -6.96 3.62 14.72
N GLN A 83 -7.86 3.77 13.75
CA GLN A 83 -8.63 5.00 13.54
C GLN A 83 -9.58 5.25 14.71
N ILE A 84 -10.38 4.27 15.12
CA ILE A 84 -11.30 4.37 16.26
C ILE A 84 -10.56 4.81 17.54
N MET A 85 -9.40 4.21 17.81
CA MET A 85 -8.59 4.57 18.97
C MET A 85 -8.00 5.98 18.87
N ARG A 86 -7.71 6.48 17.66
CA ARG A 86 -7.19 7.85 17.47
C ARG A 86 -8.30 8.86 17.67
N ASP A 87 -9.46 8.58 17.10
CA ASP A 87 -10.64 9.45 17.16
C ASP A 87 -11.18 9.57 18.59
N SER A 88 -10.94 8.58 19.44
CA SER A 88 -11.31 8.66 20.85
C SER A 88 -10.48 9.62 21.69
N ASN A 89 -9.32 10.09 21.19
CA ASN A 89 -8.38 10.95 21.91
C ASN A 89 -7.93 10.43 23.30
N GLU A 90 -8.17 9.16 23.61
CA GLU A 90 -7.81 8.58 24.92
C GLU A 90 -6.35 8.13 24.99
N PHE A 91 -5.65 8.04 23.87
CA PHE A 91 -4.29 7.48 23.80
C PHE A 91 -3.28 8.52 23.32
N LEU A 92 -2.14 8.59 24.03
CA LEU A 92 -1.00 9.37 23.57
C LEU A 92 -0.29 8.68 22.40
N ILE A 93 0.41 9.45 21.57
CA ILE A 93 1.19 8.92 20.44
C ILE A 93 2.21 7.87 20.89
N GLU A 94 2.83 8.07 22.05
CA GLU A 94 3.78 7.13 22.63
C GLU A 94 3.13 5.83 23.10
N GLU A 95 1.93 5.92 23.68
CA GLU A 95 1.14 4.75 24.07
C GLU A 95 0.77 3.91 22.84
N PHE A 96 0.36 4.56 21.74
CA PHE A 96 0.14 3.88 20.47
C PHE A 96 1.38 3.15 19.97
N ARG A 97 2.55 3.80 19.98
CA ARG A 97 3.80 3.16 19.57
C ARG A 97 4.12 1.95 20.44
N ARG A 98 3.90 2.04 21.77
CA ARG A 98 4.08 0.92 22.70
C ARG A 98 3.16 -0.25 22.38
N LEU A 99 1.90 0.01 22.02
CA LEU A 99 0.97 -1.04 21.60
C LEU A 99 1.39 -1.71 20.28
N GLN A 100 1.89 -0.94 19.31
CA GLN A 100 2.36 -1.47 18.03
C GLN A 100 3.55 -2.43 18.18
N ILE A 101 4.46 -2.17 19.11
CA ILE A 101 5.63 -3.03 19.34
C ILE A 101 5.36 -4.18 20.33
N ASN A 102 4.25 -4.14 21.06
CA ASN A 102 3.92 -5.16 22.06
C ASN A 102 3.44 -6.46 21.39
N LYS A 103 4.30 -7.48 21.35
CA LYS A 103 4.01 -8.79 20.77
C LYS A 103 2.73 -9.43 21.31
N ASN A 104 2.51 -9.40 22.62
CA ASN A 104 1.33 -10.00 23.24
C ASN A 104 0.03 -9.31 22.80
N PHE A 105 0.08 -7.99 22.58
CA PHE A 105 -1.04 -7.22 22.05
C PHE A 105 -1.29 -7.50 20.58
N GLN A 106 -0.24 -7.50 19.75
CA GLN A 106 -0.34 -7.85 18.33
C GLN A 106 -0.90 -9.26 18.11
N GLU A 107 -0.49 -10.24 18.91
CA GLU A 107 -1.09 -11.58 18.87
C GLU A 107 -2.58 -11.58 19.21
N SER A 108 -3.01 -10.75 20.14
CA SER A 108 -4.42 -10.65 20.51
C SER A 108 -5.24 -9.93 19.45
N LEU A 109 -4.66 -8.97 18.73
CA LEU A 109 -5.29 -8.36 17.56
C LEU A 109 -5.49 -9.38 16.43
N LYS A 110 -4.51 -10.25 16.17
CA LYS A 110 -4.67 -11.35 15.19
C LYS A 110 -5.82 -12.29 15.57
N LYS A 111 -5.93 -12.63 16.85
CA LYS A 111 -7.04 -13.44 17.36
C LYS A 111 -8.37 -12.70 17.24
N ALA A 112 -8.40 -11.40 17.49
CA ALA A 112 -9.59 -10.57 17.31
C ALA A 112 -10.03 -10.52 15.85
N TYR A 113 -9.09 -10.38 14.91
CA TYR A 113 -9.37 -10.44 13.48
C TYR A 113 -9.89 -11.82 13.05
N TYR A 114 -9.33 -12.91 13.59
CA TYR A 114 -9.86 -14.25 13.34
C TYR A 114 -11.33 -14.38 13.79
N ILE A 115 -11.68 -13.82 14.96
CA ILE A 115 -13.06 -13.76 15.47
C ILE A 115 -13.95 -12.90 14.58
N TYR A 116 -13.42 -11.79 14.05
CA TYR A 116 -14.15 -10.91 13.14
C TYR A 116 -14.56 -11.63 11.85
N GLU A 117 -13.66 -12.41 11.24
CA GLU A 117 -13.94 -13.11 9.99
C GLU A 117 -14.70 -14.43 10.17
N ASN A 118 -14.36 -15.21 11.20
CA ASN A 118 -14.83 -16.60 11.34
C ASN A 118 -15.86 -16.78 12.47
N GLY A 119 -16.15 -15.72 13.23
CA GLY A 119 -16.98 -15.80 14.43
C GLY A 119 -16.24 -16.35 15.66
N GLU A 120 -16.99 -16.51 16.76
CA GLU A 120 -16.45 -17.03 18.01
C GLU A 120 -16.45 -18.57 18.03
N ASN A 121 -15.40 -19.17 18.59
CA ASN A 121 -15.35 -20.60 18.88
C ASN A 121 -14.79 -20.87 20.29
N GLU A 122 -14.69 -22.15 20.69
CA GLU A 122 -14.22 -22.52 22.03
C GLU A 122 -12.78 -22.05 22.34
N THR A 123 -11.96 -21.91 21.29
CA THR A 123 -10.55 -21.50 21.42
C THR A 123 -10.42 -19.97 21.40
N TYR A 124 -11.14 -19.31 20.51
CA TYR A 124 -11.13 -17.87 20.24
C TYR A 124 -12.50 -17.27 20.57
N ASN A 125 -12.61 -16.69 21.75
CA ASN A 125 -13.81 -15.98 22.18
C ASN A 125 -13.48 -14.61 22.75
N ILE A 126 -14.47 -13.72 22.74
CA ILE A 126 -14.32 -12.34 23.19
C ILE A 126 -14.00 -12.30 24.70
N ASN A 127 -14.62 -13.19 25.48
CA ASN A 127 -14.42 -13.27 26.94
C ASN A 127 -12.96 -13.55 27.34
N ARG A 128 -12.25 -14.38 26.58
CA ARG A 128 -10.83 -14.70 26.81
C ARG A 128 -9.93 -13.51 26.45
N LEU A 129 -10.22 -12.82 25.34
CA LEU A 129 -9.51 -11.57 24.99
C LEU A 129 -9.70 -10.52 26.09
N GLU A 130 -10.91 -10.43 26.64
CA GLU A 130 -11.22 -9.49 27.71
C GLU A 130 -10.44 -9.82 28.99
N LYS A 131 -10.39 -11.08 29.41
CA LYS A 131 -9.74 -11.48 30.68
C LYS A 131 -8.20 -11.55 30.60
N LYS A 132 -7.60 -11.53 29.40
CA LYS A 132 -6.15 -11.73 29.20
C LYS A 132 -5.27 -10.65 29.85
N TYR A 133 -5.75 -9.40 29.92
CA TYR A 133 -4.94 -8.26 30.38
C TYR A 133 -5.33 -7.79 31.78
N ARG A 134 -4.32 -7.33 32.54
CA ARG A 134 -4.51 -6.78 33.89
C ARG A 134 -5.37 -5.51 33.83
N LYS A 135 -6.22 -5.32 34.83
CA LYS A 135 -7.02 -4.08 34.98
C LYS A 135 -6.08 -2.87 35.05
N GLY A 136 -6.38 -1.83 34.29
CA GLY A 136 -5.57 -0.61 34.21
C GLY A 136 -4.37 -0.66 33.25
N SER A 137 -4.06 -1.81 32.63
CA SER A 137 -2.99 -1.86 31.63
C SER A 137 -3.37 -1.14 30.34
N LEU A 138 -2.37 -0.65 29.62
CA LEU A 138 -2.56 0.03 28.34
C LEU A 138 -3.22 -0.90 27.31
N GLU A 139 -2.82 -2.15 27.27
CA GLU A 139 -3.37 -3.19 26.41
C GLU A 139 -4.84 -3.47 26.74
N LYS A 140 -5.20 -3.47 28.03
CA LYS A 140 -6.58 -3.66 28.46
C LYS A 140 -7.48 -2.52 27.99
N ARG A 141 -6.99 -1.28 28.07
CA ARG A 141 -7.67 -0.09 27.53
C ARG A 141 -7.85 -0.20 26.02
N ALA A 142 -6.80 -0.52 25.29
CA ALA A 142 -6.85 -0.67 23.83
C ALA A 142 -7.77 -1.84 23.39
N MET A 143 -7.72 -2.97 24.09
CA MET A 143 -8.53 -4.14 23.79
C MET A 143 -10.03 -3.87 23.99
N LYS A 144 -10.42 -2.89 24.81
CA LYS A 144 -11.81 -2.46 24.94
C LYS A 144 -12.38 -1.96 23.60
N TYR A 145 -11.60 -1.19 22.85
CA TYR A 145 -12.00 -0.68 21.53
C TYR A 145 -12.14 -1.80 20.51
N VAL A 146 -11.18 -2.73 20.50
CA VAL A 146 -11.22 -3.93 19.66
C VAL A 146 -12.47 -4.75 19.94
N ILE A 147 -12.77 -5.01 21.22
CA ILE A 147 -13.94 -5.79 21.63
C ILE A 147 -15.25 -5.08 21.27
N ASN A 148 -15.33 -3.76 21.48
CA ASN A 148 -16.51 -2.99 21.11
C ASN A 148 -16.76 -3.07 19.60
N TYR A 149 -15.72 -2.87 18.78
CA TYR A 149 -15.80 -3.01 17.34
C TYR A 149 -16.26 -4.41 16.92
N LEU A 150 -15.73 -5.48 17.54
CA LEU A 150 -16.19 -6.84 17.30
C LEU A 150 -17.68 -7.03 17.64
N LYS A 151 -18.15 -6.46 18.76
CA LYS A 151 -19.55 -6.59 19.19
C LYS A 151 -20.52 -5.83 18.28
N GLU A 152 -20.12 -4.66 17.79
CA GLU A 152 -20.91 -3.84 16.87
C GLU A 152 -21.06 -4.55 15.52
N ASN A 153 -19.95 -5.00 14.93
CA ASN A 153 -19.97 -5.65 13.61
C ASN A 153 -20.47 -7.10 13.64
N LYS A 154 -20.53 -7.74 14.81
CA LYS A 154 -21.15 -9.07 14.97
C LYS A 154 -22.67 -9.04 14.77
N LYS A 155 -23.33 -7.91 15.02
CA LYS A 155 -24.79 -7.77 14.79
C LYS A 155 -25.13 -7.74 13.30
N ASP A 156 -24.25 -7.22 12.47
CA ASP A 156 -24.52 -7.05 11.05
C ASP A 156 -24.38 -8.39 10.28
N ASN A 157 -23.43 -9.25 10.67
CA ASN A 157 -23.19 -10.57 10.05
C ASN A 157 -24.23 -11.67 10.36
N ILE A 158 -25.32 -11.35 11.07
CA ILE A 158 -26.45 -12.27 11.34
C ILE A 158 -27.66 -11.92 10.46
N SER A 159 -27.54 -10.90 9.60
CA SER A 159 -28.64 -10.34 8.81
C SER A 159 -28.60 -10.65 7.30
N ASP A 160 -27.81 -11.65 6.89
CA ASP A 160 -27.80 -12.19 5.52
C ASP A 160 -28.09 -13.70 5.53
#